data_AF-M7MJ35-F1
#
_entry.id   AF-M7MJ35-F1
#
_cell.length_a   1.000
_cell.length_b   1.000
_cell.length_c   1.000
_cell.angle_alpha   90.00
_cell.angle_beta   90.00
_cell.angle_gamma   90.00
#
_symmetry.space_group_name_H-M   'P 1'
#
loop_
_entity.id
_entity.type
_entity.pdbx_description
1 polymer ?
#
loop_
_entity_poly.entity_id
_entity_poly.type
_entity_poly.pdbx_seq_one_letter_code
_entity_poly.pdbx_strand_id
1 'polypeptide(L)' 'MKRKILFVLLSFFVFFQTNAQCAMCRAVLENEEGQEIAKGINDGIVYLMAIPYILVAGIGFLIYKKFNKPKKSSL' A
#
# COMPACT_ATOMS: atom_id res chain seq x y z
N MET A 1 -18.03 23.08 23.41
CA MET A 1 -16.61 23.24 23.00
C MET A 1 -15.66 22.32 23.76
N LYS A 2 -15.75 22.20 25.09
CA LYS A 2 -14.88 21.34 25.93
C LYS A 2 -14.78 19.89 25.45
N ARG A 3 -15.88 19.26 25.01
CA ARG A 3 -15.90 17.88 24.50
C ARG A 3 -15.16 17.69 23.17
N LYS A 4 -15.18 18.72 22.30
CA LYS A 4 -14.43 18.69 21.03
C LYS A 4 -12.93 18.86 21.30
N ILE A 5 -12.56 19.73 22.23
CA ILE A 5 -11.17 19.93 22.66
C ILE A 5 -10.62 18.64 23.29
N LEU A 6 -11.41 17.98 24.15
CA LEU A 6 -11.04 16.69 24.74
C LEU A 6 -10.82 15.61 23.67
N PHE A 7 -11.70 15.53 22.67
CA PHE A 7 -11.57 14.57 21.57
C PHE A 7 -10.33 14.82 20.72
N VAL A 8 -10.03 16.09 20.41
CA VAL A 8 -8.82 16.47 19.67
C VAL A 8 -7.56 16.13 20.45
N LEU A 9 -7.52 16.43 21.75
CA LEU A 9 -6.39 16.09 22.63
C LEU A 9 -6.18 14.56 22.72
N LEU A 10 -7.26 13.80 22.85
CA LEU A 10 -7.19 12.34 22.89
C LEU A 10 -6.68 11.76 21.55
N SER A 11 -7.17 12.28 20.42
CA SER A 11 -6.72 11.85 19.10
C SER A 11 -5.25 12.17 18.86
N PHE A 12 -4.77 13.32 19.34
CA PHE A 12 -3.36 13.71 19.24
C PHE A 12 -2.47 12.83 20.12
N PHE A 13 -2.95 12.48 21.32
CA PHE A 13 -2.25 11.57 22.24
C PHE A 13 -2.08 10.16 21.65
N VAL A 14 -3.11 9.63 20.98
CA VAL A 14 -3.03 8.33 20.29
C VAL A 14 -2.08 8.39 19.09
N PHE A 15 -2.07 9.49 18.32
CA PHE A 15 -1.17 9.65 17.18
C PHE A 15 0.32 9.73 17.55
N PHE A 16 0.64 10.30 18.73
CA PHE A 16 2.02 10.28 19.24
C PHE A 16 2.50 8.88 19.62
N GLN A 17 1.59 7.98 20.03
CA GLN A 17 1.93 6.58 20.31
C GLN A 17 2.19 5.78 19.02
N THR A 18 1.80 6.28 17.84
CA THR A 18 1.90 5.54 16.58
C THR A 18 3.17 5.81 15.76
N ASN A 19 4.14 6.58 16.25
CA ASN A 19 5.37 6.89 15.52
C ASN A 19 6.64 6.72 16.37
N ALA A 20 7.12 5.47 16.51
CA ALA A 20 8.56 5.10 16.56
C ALA A 20 8.81 3.57 16.71
N GLN A 21 7.92 2.67 16.26
CA GLN A 21 8.27 1.25 16.15
C GLN A 21 9.35 0.97 15.08
N CYS A 22 9.76 1.98 14.31
CA CYS A 22 10.75 1.84 13.25
C CYS A 22 12.21 1.68 13.74
N ALA A 23 12.51 1.94 15.02
CA ALA A 23 13.86 1.75 15.58
C ALA A 23 14.08 0.35 16.20
N MET A 24 13.01 -0.35 16.58
CA MET A 24 13.10 -1.76 17.01
C MET A 24 13.17 -2.70 15.80
N CYS A 25 12.44 -2.41 14.73
CA CYS A 25 12.44 -3.24 13.53
C CYS A 25 13.82 -3.27 12.84
N ARG A 26 14.58 -2.17 12.84
CA ARG A 26 15.93 -2.16 12.25
C ARG A 26 16.92 -3.08 12.99
N ALA A 27 16.90 -3.07 14.33
CA ALA A 27 17.77 -3.90 15.14
C ALA A 27 17.47 -5.41 15.03
N VAL A 28 16.22 -5.78 14.75
CA VAL A 28 15.86 -7.17 14.44
C VAL A 28 16.37 -7.57 13.06
N LEU A 29 16.23 -6.72 12.03
CA LEU A 29 16.61 -7.01 10.64
C LEU A 29 18.14 -7.08 10.40
N GLU A 30 18.94 -6.46 11.27
CA GLU A 30 20.41 -6.48 11.20
C GLU A 30 21.06 -7.69 11.91
N ASN A 31 20.29 -8.50 12.64
CA ASN A 31 20.74 -9.81 13.14
C ASN A 31 20.53 -10.91 12.09
N GLU A 32 21.27 -12.03 12.18
CA GLU A 32 21.21 -13.14 11.20
C GLU A 32 19.79 -13.71 11.03
N GLU A 33 19.00 -13.81 12.10
CA GLU A 33 17.58 -14.19 12.05
C GLU A 33 16.68 -13.12 11.39
N GLY A 34 17.12 -11.86 11.42
CA GLY A 34 16.48 -10.71 10.79
C GLY A 34 16.59 -10.66 9.28
N GLN A 35 17.60 -11.30 8.70
CA GLN A 35 17.80 -11.32 7.25
C GLN A 35 16.69 -12.09 6.53
N GLU A 36 16.22 -13.20 7.11
CA GLU A 36 15.09 -13.95 6.56
C GLU A 36 13.78 -13.13 6.67
N ILE A 37 13.57 -12.42 7.78
CA ILE A 37 12.43 -11.51 7.94
C ILE A 37 12.54 -10.34 6.96
N ALA A 38 13.73 -9.81 6.71
CA ALA A 38 13.99 -8.74 5.75
C ALA A 38 13.65 -9.15 4.31
N LYS A 39 14.01 -10.38 3.91
CA LYS A 39 13.61 -10.94 2.61
C LYS A 39 12.09 -11.04 2.50
N GLY A 40 11.42 -11.57 3.52
CA GLY A 40 9.96 -11.66 3.55
C GLY A 40 9.25 -10.31 3.42
N ILE A 41 9.81 -9.25 4.00
CA ILE A 41 9.28 -7.87 3.85
C ILE A 41 9.50 -7.36 2.42
N ASN A 42 10.68 -7.57 1.82
CA ASN A 42 10.96 -7.15 0.44
C ASN A 42 10.01 -7.84 -0.55
N ASP A 43 9.80 -9.16 -0.39
CA ASP A 43 8.83 -9.91 -1.18
C ASP A 43 7.40 -9.37 -0.99
N GLY A 44 7.04 -9.01 0.25
CA GLY A 44 5.77 -8.35 0.55
C GLY A 44 5.62 -6.99 -0.16
N ILE A 45 6.67 -6.15 -0.18
CA ILE A 45 6.66 -4.86 -0.89
C ILE A 45 6.46 -5.08 -2.38
N VAL A 46 7.23 -6.00 -2.99
CA VAL A 46 7.10 -6.32 -4.42
C VAL A 46 5.70 -6.84 -4.73
N TYR A 47 5.15 -7.73 -3.90
CA TYR A 47 3.80 -8.26 -4.08
C TYR A 47 2.73 -7.15 -4.01
N LEU A 48 2.81 -6.27 -3.00
CA LEU A 48 1.88 -5.16 -2.86
C LEU A 48 2.01 -4.14 -3.99
N MET A 49 3.23 -3.89 -4.48
CA MET A 49 3.48 -3.03 -5.64
C MET A 49 3.01 -3.64 -6.96
N ALA A 50 3.00 -4.97 -7.11
CA ALA A 50 2.52 -5.62 -8.32
C ALA A 50 1.02 -5.35 -8.58
N ILE A 51 0.22 -5.26 -7.52
CA ILE A 51 -1.24 -5.05 -7.59
C ILE A 51 -1.62 -3.80 -8.41
N PRO A 52 -1.15 -2.57 -8.08
CA PRO A 52 -1.50 -1.38 -8.86
C PRO A 52 -1.06 -1.47 -10.32
N TYR A 53 0.08 -2.09 -10.63
CA TYR A 53 0.52 -2.26 -12.03
C TYR A 53 -0.42 -3.19 -12.81
N ILE A 54 -0.82 -4.32 -12.23
CA ILE A 54 -1.75 -5.27 -12.86
C ILE A 54 -3.11 -4.59 -13.09
N LEU A 55 -3.60 -3.83 -12.12
CA LEU A 55 -4.87 -3.11 -12.24
C LEU A 55 -4.83 -2.08 -13.38
N VAL A 56 -3.78 -1.26 -13.45
CA VAL A 56 -3.61 -0.27 -14.53
C VAL A 56 -3.52 -0.95 -15.89
N ALA A 57 -2.73 -2.01 -16.01
CA ALA A 57 -2.62 -2.79 -17.25
C ALA A 57 -3.97 -3.40 -17.68
N GLY A 58 -4.71 -3.97 -16.73
CA GLY A 58 -6.04 -4.55 -16.99
C GLY A 58 -7.05 -3.51 -17.45
N ILE A 59 -7.13 -2.37 -16.76
CA ILE A 59 -8.01 -1.25 -17.15
C ILE A 59 -7.62 -0.72 -18.54
N GLY A 60 -6.33 -0.50 -18.78
CA GLY A 60 -5.81 -0.06 -20.08
C GLY A 60 -6.17 -1.02 -21.22
N PHE A 61 -6.05 -2.34 -20.99
CA PHE A 61 -6.44 -3.35 -21.96
C PHE A 61 -7.94 -3.34 -22.26
N LEU A 62 -8.79 -3.21 -21.22
CA LEU A 62 -10.25 -3.12 -21.40
C LEU A 62 -10.65 -1.89 -22.20
N ILE A 63 -10.01 -0.74 -21.94
CA ILE A 63 -10.19 0.50 -22.70
C ILE A 63 -9.78 0.26 -24.16
N TYR A 64 -8.56 -0.20 -24.40
CA TYR A 64 -8.06 -0.48 -25.75
C TYR A 64 -9.02 -1.40 -26.51
N LYS A 65 -9.43 -2.53 -25.90
CA LYS A 65 -10.36 -3.48 -26.50
C LYS A 65 -11.73 -2.86 -26.79
N LYS A 66 -12.21 -1.91 -25.98
CA LYS A 66 -13.50 -1.24 -26.19
C LYS A 66 -13.44 -0.24 -27.34
N PHE A 67 -12.37 0.54 -27.45
CA PHE A 67 -12.24 1.61 -28.43
C PHE A 67 -11.66 1.16 -29.77
N ASN A 68 -10.92 0.05 -29.81
CA ASN A 68 -10.34 -0.50 -31.04
C ASN A 68 -11.17 -1.63 -31.66
N LYS A 69 -12.46 -1.78 -31.30
CA LYS A 69 -13.33 -2.71 -32.06
C LYS A 69 -13.60 -2.13 -33.45
N PRO A 70 -13.29 -2.85 -34.54
CA PRO A 70 -13.73 -2.41 -35.86
C PRO A 70 -15.27 -2.36 -35.87
N LYS A 71 -15.85 -1.26 -36.33
CA LYS A 71 -17.30 -1.18 -36.57
C LYS A 71 -17.67 -2.33 -37.49
N LYS A 72 -18.49 -3.27 -37.02
CA LYS A 72 -19.12 -4.24 -37.90
C LYS A 72 -20.08 -3.42 -38.78
N SER A 73 -19.68 -3.18 -40.02
CA SER A 73 -20.53 -2.59 -41.06
C SER A 73 -21.74 -3.51 -41.19
N SER A 74 -22.87 -3.11 -40.61
CA SER A 74 -24.15 -3.74 -40.86
C SER A 74 -24.54 -3.39 -42.30
N LEU A 75 -24.29 -4.34 -43.21
CA LEU A 75 -24.94 -4.41 -44.51
C LEU A 75 -26.44 -4.61 -44.34
#